data_AF-A0A9P1KG86-F1
#
_entry.id   AF-A0A9P1KG86-F1
#
_cell.length_a   1.000
_cell.length_b   1.000
_cell.length_c   1.000
_cell.angle_alpha   90.00
_cell.angle_beta   90.00
_cell.angle_gamma   90.00
#
_symmetry.space_group_name_H-M   'P 1'
#
loop_
_entity.id
_entity.type
_entity.pdbx_description
1 polymer ?
#
loop_
_entity_poly.entity_id
_entity_poly.type
_entity_poly.pdbx_seq_one_letter_code
_entity_poly.pdbx_strand_id
1 'polypeptide(L)'
;MTGITWFLVGFLGFLAIYSAKIKIEKDVVSLVNSQSNKIDKKLQATKFQQISHRWLLGHSSGVHVPLNTLFADLNSLGALSICAAEGNCETNGRRTSLIAGHFDPATGILNKGFCSNHGRGGTLQEANQWCLQHLRSRSFVIEQQFREVGINPNSHLEGFINAIDLWNQSPYFGAKFPQLYASELRGRKKGTDAILSARVNSFKINGSYEQTTLAHPPICPYSIDAKSCVRHDQSRRMNAISGVMEHLGLK
;
A
#
# COMPACT_ATOMS: atom_id res chain seq x y z
N MET A 1 2.46 26.52 77.62
CA MET A 1 2.62 25.10 77.24
C MET A 1 1.55 24.75 76.21
N THR A 2 1.87 24.69 74.91
CA THR A 2 1.04 24.03 73.84
C THR A 2 1.71 24.04 72.43
N GLY A 3 2.85 24.71 72.22
CA GLY A 3 3.44 24.85 70.87
C GLY A 3 4.45 23.78 70.42
N ILE A 4 5.08 23.03 71.35
CA ILE A 4 6.21 22.14 71.01
C ILE A 4 5.74 20.70 70.64
N THR A 5 4.53 20.31 71.02
CA THR A 5 4.01 18.95 70.79
C THR A 5 3.49 18.71 69.36
N TRP A 6 3.10 19.75 68.61
CA TRP A 6 2.54 19.58 67.26
C TRP A 6 3.61 19.38 66.16
N PHE A 7 4.82 19.90 66.35
CA PHE A 7 5.90 19.75 65.36
C PHE A 7 6.50 18.34 65.31
N LEU A 8 6.60 17.65 66.45
CA LEU A 8 7.13 16.29 66.52
C LEU A 8 6.19 15.25 65.89
N VAL A 9 4.88 15.43 66.00
CA VAL A 9 3.88 14.53 65.37
C VAL A 9 3.90 14.67 63.84
N GLY A 10 4.05 15.89 63.32
CA GLY A 10 4.17 16.15 61.88
C GLY A 10 5.42 15.56 61.24
N PHE A 11 6.57 15.64 61.94
CA PHE A 11 7.85 15.12 61.42
C PHE A 11 7.90 13.59 61.40
N LEU A 12 7.33 12.93 62.42
CA LEU A 12 7.22 11.46 62.46
C LEU A 12 6.22 10.93 61.41
N GLY A 13 5.11 11.64 61.17
CA GLY A 13 4.17 11.31 60.10
C GLY A 13 4.79 11.40 58.71
N PHE A 14 5.61 12.42 58.45
CA PHE A 14 6.30 12.58 57.16
C PHE A 14 7.35 11.49 56.91
N LEU A 15 8.10 11.09 57.94
CA LEU A 15 9.06 9.99 57.86
C LEU A 15 8.39 8.63 57.60
N ALA A 16 7.21 8.38 58.19
CA ALA A 16 6.45 7.16 57.95
C ALA A 16 5.92 7.10 56.50
N ILE A 17 5.38 8.20 55.98
CA ILE A 17 4.88 8.29 54.60
C ILE A 17 6.03 8.13 53.59
N TYR A 18 7.16 8.78 53.83
CA TYR A 18 8.33 8.69 52.96
C TYR A 18 8.92 7.27 52.93
N SER A 19 9.00 6.61 54.09
CA SER A 19 9.46 5.23 54.20
C SER A 19 8.51 4.24 53.49
N ALA A 20 7.19 4.47 53.57
CA ALA A 20 6.21 3.67 52.85
C ALA A 20 6.34 3.82 51.31
N LYS A 21 6.56 5.05 50.83
CA LYS A 21 6.76 5.31 49.39
C LYS A 21 8.00 4.59 48.83
N ILE A 22 9.12 4.64 49.56
CA ILE A 22 10.36 3.93 49.16
C ILE A 22 10.16 2.42 49.13
N LYS A 23 9.39 1.86 50.08
CA LYS A 23 9.10 0.44 50.13
C LYS A 23 8.25 0.00 48.93
N ILE A 24 7.21 0.78 48.58
CA ILE A 24 6.36 0.53 47.42
C ILE A 24 7.17 0.59 46.12
N GLU A 25 8.05 1.58 45.93
CA GLU A 25 8.88 1.69 44.73
C GLU A 25 9.82 0.48 44.56
N LYS A 26 10.43 -0.01 45.66
CA LYS A 26 11.27 -1.22 45.62
C LYS A 26 10.47 -2.47 45.30
N ASP A 27 9.27 -2.61 45.86
CA ASP A 27 8.39 -3.77 45.61
C ASP A 27 7.92 -3.80 44.15
N VAL A 28 7.57 -2.64 43.57
CA VAL A 28 7.19 -2.51 42.15
C VAL A 28 8.35 -2.86 41.22
N VAL A 29 9.57 -2.37 41.49
CA VAL A 29 10.76 -2.71 40.69
C VAL A 29 11.07 -4.21 40.76
N SER A 30 10.90 -4.83 41.93
CA SER A 30 11.08 -6.29 42.07
C SER A 30 10.03 -7.09 41.29
N LEU A 31 8.78 -6.62 41.26
CA LEU A 31 7.68 -7.26 40.55
C LEU A 31 7.86 -7.17 39.03
N VAL A 32 8.27 -6.01 38.52
CA VAL A 32 8.58 -5.79 37.10
C VAL A 32 9.74 -6.68 36.65
N ASN A 33 10.81 -6.77 37.45
CA ASN A 33 11.95 -7.64 37.13
C ASN A 33 11.59 -9.14 37.19
N SER A 34 10.69 -9.54 38.09
CA SER A 34 10.17 -10.92 38.15
C SER A 34 9.31 -11.26 36.93
N GLN A 35 8.48 -10.32 36.46
CA GLN A 35 7.66 -10.51 35.25
C GLN A 35 8.51 -10.54 33.97
N SER A 36 9.51 -9.67 33.83
CA SER A 36 10.44 -9.67 32.68
C SER A 36 11.19 -11.01 32.58
N ASN A 37 11.73 -11.51 33.69
CA ASN A 37 12.44 -12.80 33.72
C ASN A 37 11.52 -14.01 33.42
N LYS A 38 10.22 -13.92 33.74
CA LYS A 38 9.22 -14.94 33.35
C LYS A 38 8.90 -14.89 31.85
N ILE A 39 8.85 -13.70 31.25
CA ILE A 39 8.63 -13.51 29.80
C ILE A 39 9.84 -14.04 29.02
N ASP A 40 11.06 -13.72 29.45
CA ASP A 40 12.29 -14.20 28.78
C ASP A 40 12.45 -15.73 28.87
N LYS A 41 12.10 -16.35 30.01
CA LYS A 41 12.06 -17.82 30.11
C LYS A 41 10.98 -18.47 29.24
N LYS A 42 9.83 -17.81 29.05
CA LYS A 42 8.77 -18.29 28.14
C LYS A 42 9.15 -18.12 26.66
N LEU A 43 9.99 -17.12 26.34
CA LEU A 43 10.51 -16.87 25.00
C LEU A 43 11.68 -17.81 24.61
N GLN A 44 12.46 -18.30 25.59
CA GLN A 44 13.49 -19.31 25.33
C GLN A 44 12.92 -20.73 25.13
N ALA A 45 11.81 -21.07 25.78
CA ALA A 45 11.21 -22.41 25.69
C ALA A 45 10.52 -22.72 24.34
N THR A 46 10.28 -21.72 23.48
CA THR A 46 9.68 -21.90 22.14
C THR A 46 10.71 -21.92 21.01
N LYS A 47 12.01 -21.81 21.31
CA LYS A 47 13.08 -21.76 20.28
C LYS A 47 13.51 -23.13 19.72
N PHE A 48 12.89 -24.24 20.15
CA PHE A 48 13.22 -25.61 19.72
C PHE A 48 12.12 -26.32 18.91
N GLN A 49 11.12 -25.59 18.40
CA GLN A 49 10.11 -26.14 17.48
C GLN A 49 10.14 -25.53 16.06
N GLN A 50 11.18 -24.77 15.74
CA GLN A 50 11.30 -24.10 14.43
C GLN A 50 12.24 -24.83 13.46
N ILE A 51 12.09 -26.15 13.32
CA ILE A 51 12.75 -26.92 12.26
C ILE A 51 11.77 -27.97 11.70
N SER A 52 10.75 -27.55 10.94
CA SER A 52 10.06 -28.43 9.96
C SER A 52 8.97 -27.75 9.09
N HIS A 53 9.09 -26.46 8.73
CA HIS A 53 8.17 -25.84 7.75
C HIS A 53 8.88 -25.01 6.66
N ARG A 54 10.13 -25.36 6.32
CA ARG A 54 10.93 -24.68 5.30
C ARG A 54 10.64 -25.14 3.86
N TRP A 55 9.39 -25.48 3.53
CA TRP A 55 9.02 -25.91 2.17
C TRP A 55 7.53 -25.73 1.89
N LEU A 56 6.95 -24.51 1.99
CA LEU A 56 5.64 -24.24 1.35
C LEU A 56 5.17 -22.78 1.23
N LEU A 57 5.96 -21.74 1.57
CA LEU A 57 5.55 -20.36 1.34
C LEU A 57 6.69 -19.56 0.71
N GLY A 58 6.44 -19.00 -0.47
CA GLY A 58 7.33 -18.08 -1.16
C GLY A 58 7.72 -16.94 -0.22
N HIS A 59 9.01 -16.62 -0.19
CA HIS A 59 9.56 -15.58 0.64
C HIS A 59 9.04 -14.22 0.16
N SER A 60 8.03 -13.65 0.83
CA SER A 60 7.94 -12.18 0.87
C SER A 60 8.82 -11.74 2.02
N SER A 61 9.90 -11.02 1.74
CA SER A 61 10.58 -10.17 2.71
C SER A 61 9.55 -9.51 3.61
N GLY A 62 9.60 -9.74 4.93
CA GLY A 62 8.62 -9.26 5.91
C GLY A 62 8.56 -7.73 6.09
N VAL A 63 8.86 -6.97 5.04
CA VAL A 63 8.82 -5.52 4.98
C VAL A 63 7.36 -5.10 4.90
N HIS A 64 6.85 -4.58 6.02
CA HIS A 64 5.56 -3.94 6.06
C HIS A 64 5.68 -2.53 5.49
N VAL A 65 5.01 -2.26 4.36
CA VAL A 65 4.90 -0.92 3.77
C VAL A 65 3.55 -0.31 4.19
N PRO A 66 3.54 0.75 5.02
CA PRO A 66 2.29 1.42 5.38
C PRO A 66 1.60 2.02 4.13
N LEU A 67 0.30 1.79 3.98
CA LEU A 67 -0.42 2.25 2.78
C LEU A 67 -0.40 3.77 2.61
N ASN A 68 -0.37 4.52 3.71
CA ASN A 68 -0.30 5.98 3.70
C ASN A 68 1.04 6.54 3.19
N THR A 69 2.10 5.71 3.08
CA THR A 69 3.40 6.13 2.54
C THR A 69 3.54 5.85 1.04
N LEU A 70 2.58 5.17 0.40
CA LEU A 70 2.70 4.81 -1.02
C LEU A 70 2.86 6.00 -1.96
N PHE A 71 2.33 7.15 -1.59
CA PHE A 71 2.42 8.41 -2.34
C PHE A 71 2.91 9.55 -1.44
N ALA A 72 3.89 9.30 -0.57
CA ALA A 72 4.47 10.33 0.29
C ALA A 72 5.24 11.37 -0.55
N ASP A 73 6.02 10.90 -1.52
CA ASP A 73 6.81 11.68 -2.47
C ASP A 73 7.00 10.91 -3.80
N LEU A 74 7.80 11.45 -4.73
CA LEU A 74 8.04 10.85 -6.05
C LEU A 74 8.91 9.59 -6.03
N ASN A 75 9.58 9.30 -4.92
CA ASN A 75 10.42 8.11 -4.75
C ASN A 75 9.70 7.02 -3.95
N SER A 76 8.47 7.28 -3.52
CA SER A 76 7.65 6.32 -2.79
C SER A 76 7.23 5.15 -3.69
N LEU A 77 7.06 3.97 -3.10
CA LEU A 77 6.72 2.73 -3.81
C LEU A 77 5.55 2.91 -4.80
N GLY A 78 4.45 3.53 -4.37
CA GLY A 78 3.29 3.76 -5.21
C GLY A 78 3.61 4.70 -6.37
N ALA A 79 4.27 5.83 -6.10
CA ALA A 79 4.65 6.79 -7.14
C ALA A 79 5.56 6.17 -8.21
N LEU A 80 6.58 5.42 -7.81
CA LEU A 80 7.47 4.70 -8.73
C LEU A 80 6.72 3.63 -9.53
N SER A 81 5.83 2.87 -8.87
CA SER A 81 5.02 1.82 -9.50
C SER A 81 4.11 2.39 -10.59
N ILE A 82 3.39 3.47 -10.30
CA ILE A 82 2.53 4.14 -11.30
C ILE A 82 3.40 4.74 -12.41
N CYS A 83 4.52 5.38 -12.06
CA CYS A 83 5.43 5.94 -13.06
C CYS A 83 5.91 4.90 -14.07
N ALA A 84 6.28 3.71 -13.58
CA ALA A 84 6.71 2.60 -14.42
C ALA A 84 5.54 2.03 -15.26
N ALA A 85 4.35 1.90 -14.68
CA ALA A 85 3.16 1.43 -15.39
C ALA A 85 2.74 2.36 -16.54
N GLU A 86 2.85 3.68 -16.34
CA GLU A 86 2.65 4.69 -17.38
C GLU A 86 3.76 4.69 -18.45
N GLY A 87 4.93 4.12 -18.16
CA GLY A 87 6.13 4.19 -19.03
C GLY A 87 6.96 5.47 -18.84
N ASN A 88 6.59 6.31 -17.87
CA ASN A 88 7.31 7.54 -17.51
C ASN A 88 8.58 7.28 -16.69
N CYS A 89 8.70 6.08 -16.12
CA CYS A 89 9.90 5.58 -15.45
C CYS A 89 10.23 4.14 -15.90
N GLU A 90 11.48 3.76 -15.75
CA GLU A 90 11.90 2.37 -15.69
C GLU A 90 11.54 1.76 -14.33
N THR A 91 11.62 0.43 -14.22
CA THR A 91 11.36 -0.30 -12.96
C THR A 91 12.34 0.05 -11.84
N ASN A 92 13.52 0.57 -12.17
CA ASN A 92 14.51 1.08 -11.21
C ASN A 92 14.22 2.53 -10.77
N GLY A 93 13.13 3.14 -11.23
CA GLY A 93 12.75 4.52 -10.92
C GLY A 93 13.42 5.61 -11.78
N ARG A 94 14.31 5.24 -12.72
CA ARG A 94 14.90 6.19 -13.67
C ARG A 94 13.81 6.73 -14.59
N ARG A 95 13.72 8.05 -14.71
CA ARG A 95 12.73 8.71 -15.57
C ARG A 95 13.07 8.51 -17.04
N THR A 96 12.04 8.31 -17.86
CA THR A 96 12.13 8.32 -19.32
C THR A 96 11.85 9.72 -19.86
N SER A 97 12.04 9.94 -21.16
CA SER A 97 11.66 11.20 -21.81
C SER A 97 10.15 11.45 -21.80
N LEU A 98 9.33 10.41 -21.67
CA LEU A 98 7.86 10.49 -21.68
C LEU A 98 7.30 11.30 -20.50
N ILE A 99 8.04 11.38 -19.38
CA ILE A 99 7.60 12.13 -18.20
C ILE A 99 7.45 13.63 -18.46
N ALA A 100 8.22 14.17 -19.42
CA ALA A 100 8.12 15.56 -19.84
C ALA A 100 6.82 15.86 -20.59
N GLY A 101 6.18 14.81 -21.09
CA GLY A 101 4.81 14.78 -21.54
C GLY A 101 4.63 14.46 -23.01
N HIS A 102 3.41 14.04 -23.36
CA HIS A 102 2.98 13.74 -24.72
C HIS A 102 1.53 14.22 -24.90
N PHE A 103 1.20 14.66 -26.11
CA PHE A 103 -0.18 14.97 -26.45
C PHE A 103 -0.94 13.66 -26.68
N ASP A 104 -2.08 13.51 -26.03
CA ASP A 104 -3.04 12.47 -26.37
C ASP A 104 -3.70 12.83 -27.71
N PRO A 105 -3.53 12.01 -28.76
CA PRO A 105 -4.12 12.29 -30.07
C PRO A 105 -5.66 12.33 -30.05
N ALA A 106 -6.30 11.64 -29.11
CA ALA A 106 -7.76 11.56 -29.00
C ALA A 106 -8.37 12.80 -28.32
N THR A 107 -7.63 13.44 -27.41
CA THR A 107 -8.15 14.56 -26.61
C THR A 107 -7.42 15.88 -26.86
N GLY A 108 -6.24 15.85 -27.47
CA GLY A 108 -5.35 17.01 -27.63
C GLY A 108 -4.75 17.51 -26.31
N ILE A 109 -4.93 16.76 -25.21
CA ILE A 109 -4.47 17.13 -23.89
C ILE A 109 -3.02 16.70 -23.70
N LEU A 110 -2.20 17.57 -23.11
CA LEU A 110 -0.82 17.22 -22.72
C LEU A 110 -0.83 16.39 -21.44
N ASN A 111 -0.47 15.12 -21.56
CA ASN A 111 -0.21 14.24 -20.42
C ASN A 111 1.21 14.48 -19.91
N LYS A 112 1.40 14.81 -18.62
CA LYS A 112 2.73 15.10 -18.04
C LYS A 112 2.87 14.55 -16.61
N GLY A 113 4.10 14.35 -16.16
CA GLY A 113 4.39 13.90 -14.80
C GLY A 113 4.26 12.38 -14.64
N PHE A 114 4.59 11.88 -13.46
CA PHE A 114 4.75 10.43 -13.28
C PHE A 114 3.46 9.63 -13.55
N CYS A 115 2.29 10.20 -13.23
CA CYS A 115 1.00 9.56 -13.43
C CYS A 115 0.30 9.92 -14.76
N SER A 116 1.02 10.55 -15.70
CA SER A 116 0.45 11.02 -16.98
C SER A 116 -0.75 11.96 -16.77
N ASN A 117 -0.57 13.02 -15.96
CA ASN A 117 -1.61 13.97 -15.64
C ASN A 117 -2.20 14.61 -16.92
N HIS A 118 -3.49 14.37 -17.16
CA HIS A 118 -4.29 14.88 -18.28
C HIS A 118 -4.49 16.41 -18.26
N GLY A 119 -3.42 17.18 -18.36
CA GLY A 119 -3.46 18.64 -18.51
C GLY A 119 -3.73 19.44 -17.24
N ARG A 120 -3.77 18.82 -16.05
CA ARG A 120 -3.97 19.52 -14.76
C ARG A 120 -2.62 19.92 -14.15
N GLY A 121 -1.86 20.78 -14.83
CA GLY A 121 -0.59 21.31 -14.34
C GLY A 121 0.29 21.81 -15.47
N GLY A 122 0.78 23.05 -15.38
CA GLY A 122 1.57 23.68 -16.44
C GLY A 122 3.00 23.12 -16.50
N THR A 123 3.69 23.17 -15.36
CA THR A 123 5.05 22.64 -15.21
C THR A 123 5.07 21.15 -14.84
N LEU A 124 6.20 20.49 -15.05
CA LEU A 124 6.40 19.10 -14.64
C LEU A 124 6.27 18.93 -13.11
N GLN A 125 6.74 19.92 -12.35
CA GLN A 125 6.66 19.89 -10.89
C GLN A 125 5.22 19.97 -10.40
N GLU A 126 4.42 20.89 -10.95
CA GLU A 126 3.00 21.01 -10.63
C GLU A 126 2.23 19.75 -11.01
N ALA A 127 2.49 19.20 -12.20
CA ALA A 127 1.87 17.95 -12.65
C ALA A 127 2.17 16.79 -11.67
N ASN A 128 3.43 16.68 -11.21
CA ASN A 128 3.85 15.69 -10.23
C ASN A 128 3.20 15.89 -8.85
N GLN A 129 3.10 17.13 -8.37
CA GLN A 129 2.42 17.44 -7.12
C GLN A 129 0.94 17.09 -7.18
N TRP A 130 0.28 17.41 -8.29
CA TRP A 130 -1.11 17.05 -8.53
C TRP A 130 -1.29 15.53 -8.53
N CYS A 131 -0.42 14.79 -9.24
CA CYS A 131 -0.43 13.33 -9.22
C CYS A 131 -0.31 12.75 -7.80
N LEU A 132 0.62 13.26 -6.98
CA LEU A 132 0.78 12.80 -5.59
C LEU A 132 -0.48 13.04 -4.77
N GLN A 133 -1.03 14.26 -4.83
CA GLN A 133 -2.24 14.60 -4.08
C GLN A 133 -3.43 13.74 -4.52
N HIS A 134 -3.61 13.58 -5.83
CA HIS A 134 -4.72 12.86 -6.41
C HIS A 134 -4.68 11.37 -6.08
N LEU A 135 -3.54 10.72 -6.29
CA LEU A 135 -3.38 9.30 -6.03
C LEU A 135 -3.39 8.98 -4.53
N ARG A 136 -2.85 9.88 -3.69
CA ARG A 136 -2.99 9.76 -2.23
C ARG A 136 -4.43 9.86 -1.78
N SER A 137 -5.20 10.82 -2.31
CA SER A 137 -6.63 10.91 -2.00
C SER A 137 -7.37 9.65 -2.45
N ARG A 138 -7.09 9.17 -3.66
CA ARG A 138 -7.76 8.01 -4.20
C ARG A 138 -7.39 6.71 -3.48
N SER A 139 -6.15 6.57 -3.01
CA SER A 139 -5.73 5.37 -2.30
C SER A 139 -6.58 5.12 -1.05
N PHE A 140 -7.03 6.17 -0.34
CA PHE A 140 -7.94 6.01 0.80
C PHE A 140 -9.30 5.42 0.38
N VAL A 141 -9.86 5.87 -0.73
CA VAL A 141 -11.14 5.34 -1.24
C VAL A 141 -10.99 3.89 -1.67
N ILE A 142 -9.92 3.56 -2.40
CA ILE A 142 -9.66 2.19 -2.85
C ILE A 142 -9.37 1.26 -1.66
N GLU A 143 -8.74 1.77 -0.60
CA GLU A 143 -8.50 1.01 0.63
C GLU A 143 -9.84 0.59 1.25
N GLN A 144 -10.80 1.51 1.35
CA GLN A 144 -12.15 1.19 1.82
C GLN A 144 -12.81 0.14 0.93
N GLN A 145 -12.76 0.31 -0.39
CA GLN A 145 -13.33 -0.65 -1.34
C GLN A 145 -12.72 -2.05 -1.22
N PHE A 146 -11.41 -2.17 -0.94
CA PHE A 146 -10.76 -3.45 -0.65
C PHE A 146 -11.29 -4.08 0.64
N ARG A 147 -11.41 -3.28 1.69
CA ARG A 147 -11.91 -3.75 3.00
C ARG A 147 -13.38 -4.18 2.92
N GLU A 148 -14.21 -3.45 2.18
CA GLU A 148 -15.62 -3.78 1.93
C GLU A 148 -15.81 -5.15 1.26
N VAL A 149 -14.88 -5.54 0.38
CA VAL A 149 -14.89 -6.86 -0.27
C VAL A 149 -14.09 -7.93 0.51
N GLY A 150 -13.71 -7.63 1.76
CA GLY A 150 -13.05 -8.58 2.66
C GLY A 150 -11.56 -8.79 2.39
N ILE A 151 -10.90 -7.89 1.65
CA ILE A 151 -9.46 -7.97 1.38
C ILE A 151 -8.72 -7.00 2.29
N ASN A 152 -7.67 -7.48 2.97
CA ASN A 152 -6.72 -6.62 3.65
C ASN A 152 -5.67 -6.11 2.65
N PRO A 153 -5.64 -4.81 2.31
CA PRO A 153 -4.71 -4.27 1.32
C PRO A 153 -3.24 -4.43 1.71
N ASN A 154 -2.88 -4.46 3.00
CA ASN A 154 -1.50 -4.70 3.43
C ASN A 154 -1.00 -6.11 3.08
N SER A 155 -1.88 -7.11 3.14
CA SER A 155 -1.58 -8.49 2.76
C SER A 155 -1.65 -8.73 1.25
N HIS A 156 -2.15 -7.74 0.50
CA HIS A 156 -2.36 -7.77 -0.95
C HIS A 156 -1.79 -6.53 -1.62
N LEU A 157 -0.61 -6.08 -1.18
CA LEU A 157 -0.02 -4.79 -1.55
C LEU A 157 0.11 -4.59 -3.07
N GLU A 158 0.59 -5.60 -3.80
CA GLU A 158 0.71 -5.52 -5.27
C GLU A 158 -0.68 -5.37 -5.94
N GLY A 159 -1.68 -6.12 -5.47
CA GLY A 159 -3.05 -6.01 -5.96
C GLY A 159 -3.65 -4.64 -5.66
N PHE A 160 -3.34 -4.08 -4.48
CA PHE A 160 -3.77 -2.74 -4.09
C PHE A 160 -3.15 -1.64 -4.97
N ILE A 161 -1.84 -1.70 -5.23
CA ILE A 161 -1.16 -0.76 -6.14
C ILE A 161 -1.73 -0.88 -7.56
N ASN A 162 -2.00 -2.10 -8.04
CA ASN A 162 -2.64 -2.33 -9.33
C ASN A 162 -4.06 -1.76 -9.42
N ALA A 163 -4.83 -1.77 -8.33
CA ALA A 163 -6.15 -1.13 -8.30
C ALA A 163 -6.06 0.39 -8.46
N ILE A 164 -5.09 1.01 -7.79
CA ILE A 164 -4.82 2.45 -7.88
C ILE A 164 -4.38 2.82 -9.29
N ASP A 165 -3.49 2.02 -9.87
CA ASP A 165 -3.02 2.18 -11.24
C ASP A 165 -4.15 2.07 -12.27
N LEU A 166 -5.00 1.05 -12.17
CA LEU A 166 -6.11 0.89 -13.09
C LEU A 166 -7.11 2.05 -12.96
N TRP A 167 -7.30 2.58 -11.75
CA TRP A 167 -8.11 3.77 -11.56
C TRP A 167 -7.46 5.03 -12.16
N ASN A 168 -6.13 5.17 -12.06
CA ASN A 168 -5.39 6.26 -12.72
C ASN A 168 -5.57 6.20 -14.25
N GLN A 169 -5.47 5.00 -14.81
CA GLN A 169 -5.67 4.75 -16.24
C GLN A 169 -7.12 5.02 -16.66
N SER A 170 -8.09 4.55 -15.88
CA SER A 170 -9.51 4.77 -16.13
C SER A 170 -10.33 4.58 -14.85
N PRO A 171 -10.91 5.67 -14.30
CA PRO A 171 -11.74 5.58 -13.10
C PRO A 171 -12.91 4.60 -13.22
N TYR A 172 -13.54 4.51 -14.40
CA TYR A 172 -14.66 3.62 -14.67
C TYR A 172 -14.27 2.13 -14.57
N PHE A 173 -13.15 1.74 -15.18
CA PHE A 173 -12.67 0.36 -15.13
C PHE A 173 -11.98 0.03 -13.79
N GLY A 174 -11.27 0.99 -13.19
CA GLY A 174 -10.66 0.86 -11.88
C GLY A 174 -11.67 0.63 -10.76
N ALA A 175 -12.85 1.26 -10.84
CA ALA A 175 -13.90 1.09 -9.84
C ALA A 175 -14.41 -0.36 -9.72
N LYS A 176 -14.29 -1.18 -10.77
CA LYS A 176 -14.70 -2.59 -10.79
C LYS A 176 -13.66 -3.53 -10.18
N PHE A 177 -12.41 -3.07 -10.05
CA PHE A 177 -11.28 -3.94 -9.74
C PHE A 177 -11.40 -4.64 -8.37
N PRO A 178 -11.74 -3.96 -7.25
CA PRO A 178 -11.78 -4.61 -5.94
C PRO A 178 -12.70 -5.83 -5.91
N GLN A 179 -13.94 -5.72 -6.43
CA GLN A 179 -14.88 -6.85 -6.48
C GLN A 179 -14.37 -7.98 -7.38
N LEU A 180 -13.81 -7.64 -8.54
CA LEU A 180 -13.27 -8.64 -9.47
C LEU A 180 -12.07 -9.38 -8.84
N TYR A 181 -11.15 -8.65 -8.23
CA TYR A 181 -10.00 -9.23 -7.55
C TYR A 181 -10.42 -10.17 -6.41
N ALA A 182 -11.40 -9.75 -5.59
CA ALA A 182 -11.99 -10.62 -4.56
C ALA A 182 -12.62 -11.88 -5.15
N SER A 183 -13.27 -11.79 -6.32
CA SER A 183 -13.82 -12.94 -7.03
C SER A 183 -12.71 -13.91 -7.49
N GLU A 184 -11.63 -13.39 -8.08
CA GLU A 184 -10.50 -14.22 -8.55
C GLU A 184 -9.81 -14.95 -7.39
N LEU A 185 -9.63 -14.27 -6.25
CA LEU A 185 -9.06 -14.88 -5.03
C LEU A 185 -9.97 -16.00 -4.49
N ARG A 186 -11.29 -15.80 -4.45
CA ARG A 186 -12.25 -16.85 -4.08
C ARG A 186 -12.24 -18.03 -5.06
N GLY A 187 -11.98 -17.74 -6.34
CA GLY A 187 -11.71 -18.73 -7.38
C GLY A 187 -10.35 -19.43 -7.27
N ARG A 188 -9.60 -19.21 -6.18
CA ARG A 188 -8.28 -19.79 -5.88
C ARG A 188 -7.14 -19.34 -6.80
N LYS A 189 -7.33 -18.27 -7.60
CA LYS A 189 -6.19 -17.63 -8.26
C LYS A 189 -5.33 -16.91 -7.23
N LYS A 190 -4.03 -16.80 -7.50
CA LYS A 190 -3.05 -16.20 -6.58
C LYS A 190 -2.15 -15.23 -7.32
N GLY A 191 -1.53 -14.32 -6.57
CA GLY A 191 -0.50 -13.41 -7.07
C GLY A 191 -0.90 -12.66 -8.35
N THR A 192 0.03 -12.63 -9.30
CA THR A 192 -0.10 -11.94 -10.59
C THR A 192 -1.26 -12.46 -11.44
N ASP A 193 -1.61 -13.74 -11.37
CA ASP A 193 -2.73 -14.31 -12.15
C ASP A 193 -4.09 -13.73 -11.72
N ALA A 194 -4.29 -13.58 -10.40
CA ALA A 194 -5.50 -12.97 -9.87
C ALA A 194 -5.58 -11.48 -10.26
N ILE A 195 -4.46 -10.77 -10.18
CA ILE A 195 -4.36 -9.36 -10.55
C ILE A 195 -4.66 -9.17 -12.03
N LEU A 196 -3.95 -9.87 -12.93
CA LEU A 196 -4.14 -9.74 -14.37
C LEU A 196 -5.57 -10.10 -14.78
N SER A 197 -6.13 -11.17 -14.21
CA SER A 197 -7.51 -11.57 -14.50
C SER A 197 -8.50 -10.47 -14.09
N ALA A 198 -8.35 -9.88 -12.89
CA ALA A 198 -9.19 -8.79 -12.44
C ALA A 198 -9.04 -7.54 -13.32
N ARG A 199 -7.80 -7.15 -13.67
CA ARG A 199 -7.53 -6.01 -14.56
C ARG A 199 -8.20 -6.18 -15.92
N VAL A 200 -8.03 -7.35 -16.54
CA VAL A 200 -8.62 -7.67 -17.85
C VAL A 200 -10.14 -7.72 -17.78
N ASN A 201 -10.70 -8.35 -16.74
CA ASN A 201 -12.15 -8.47 -16.58
C ASN A 201 -12.83 -7.12 -16.31
N SER A 202 -12.13 -6.10 -15.78
CA SER A 202 -12.70 -4.75 -15.61
C SER A 202 -13.17 -4.14 -16.93
N PHE A 203 -12.49 -4.45 -18.04
CA PHE A 203 -12.82 -3.95 -19.38
C PHE A 203 -13.99 -4.69 -20.06
N LYS A 204 -14.60 -5.66 -19.39
CA LYS A 204 -15.85 -6.27 -19.87
C LYS A 204 -17.02 -5.32 -19.63
N ILE A 205 -17.81 -5.10 -20.68
CA ILE A 205 -19.08 -4.39 -20.66
C ILE A 205 -20.10 -5.29 -21.37
N ASN A 206 -21.21 -5.60 -20.68
CA ASN A 206 -22.28 -6.47 -21.21
C ASN A 206 -21.79 -7.81 -21.80
N GLY A 207 -20.77 -8.41 -21.17
CA GLY A 207 -20.21 -9.71 -21.59
C GLY A 207 -19.17 -9.64 -22.71
N SER A 208 -18.98 -8.49 -23.35
CA SER A 208 -17.98 -8.26 -24.41
C SER A 208 -16.83 -7.39 -23.91
N TYR A 209 -15.64 -7.57 -24.48
CA TYR A 209 -14.53 -6.63 -24.29
C TYR A 209 -14.77 -5.46 -25.22
N GLU A 210 -15.16 -4.32 -24.66
CA GLU A 210 -15.55 -3.19 -25.47
C GLU A 210 -14.31 -2.59 -26.17
N GLN A 211 -14.41 -2.33 -27.48
CA GLN A 211 -13.53 -1.42 -28.21
C GLN A 211 -13.90 0.06 -27.97
N THR A 212 -14.70 0.29 -26.92
CA THR A 212 -15.17 1.56 -26.33
C THR A 212 -16.22 2.37 -27.04
N THR A 213 -16.85 3.22 -26.21
CA THR A 213 -17.76 4.32 -26.50
C THR A 213 -17.01 5.66 -26.41
N LEU A 214 -17.55 6.74 -26.99
CA LEU A 214 -17.02 8.13 -26.89
C LEU A 214 -16.79 8.62 -25.44
N ALA A 215 -17.46 8.02 -24.44
CA ALA A 215 -17.33 8.39 -23.03
C ALA A 215 -16.04 7.85 -22.37
N HIS A 216 -15.39 6.86 -22.96
CA HIS A 216 -14.18 6.22 -22.41
C HIS A 216 -13.22 5.91 -23.56
N PRO A 217 -12.22 6.74 -23.87
CA PRO A 217 -11.34 6.51 -25.01
C PRO A 217 -10.73 5.10 -24.98
N PRO A 218 -10.64 4.40 -26.12
CA PRO A 218 -10.13 3.04 -26.15
C PRO A 218 -8.65 2.97 -25.84
N ILE A 219 -8.26 2.00 -25.01
CA ILE A 219 -6.87 1.52 -24.90
C ILE A 219 -6.44 0.83 -26.20
N CYS A 220 -7.40 0.25 -26.92
CA CYS A 220 -7.19 -0.56 -28.11
C CYS A 220 -8.12 -0.14 -29.26
N PRO A 221 -8.05 1.11 -29.74
CA PRO A 221 -8.89 1.54 -30.86
C PRO A 221 -8.55 0.66 -32.06
N TYR A 222 -9.56 0.11 -32.72
CA TYR A 222 -9.41 -0.65 -33.96
C TYR A 222 -8.75 -2.04 -33.84
N SER A 223 -8.55 -2.60 -32.64
CA SER A 223 -7.95 -3.93 -32.49
C SER A 223 -8.94 -5.05 -32.81
N ILE A 224 -8.71 -5.81 -33.90
CA ILE A 224 -9.52 -6.96 -34.33
C ILE A 224 -9.72 -7.99 -33.20
N ASP A 225 -8.73 -8.13 -32.29
CA ASP A 225 -8.85 -8.88 -31.04
C ASP A 225 -8.70 -7.93 -29.83
N ALA A 226 -9.81 -7.33 -29.42
CA ALA A 226 -9.86 -6.40 -28.29
C ALA A 226 -9.43 -7.06 -26.97
N LYS A 227 -9.77 -8.34 -26.76
CA LYS A 227 -9.43 -9.07 -25.53
C LYS A 227 -7.93 -9.26 -25.41
N SER A 228 -7.26 -9.71 -26.47
CA SER A 228 -5.81 -9.91 -26.48
C SER A 228 -5.07 -8.58 -26.30
N CYS A 229 -5.53 -7.52 -26.98
CA CYS A 229 -4.94 -6.19 -26.82
C CYS A 229 -5.07 -5.65 -25.38
N VAL A 230 -6.27 -5.72 -24.78
CA VAL A 230 -6.47 -5.34 -23.37
C VAL A 230 -5.58 -6.19 -22.47
N ARG A 231 -5.51 -7.50 -22.67
CA ARG A 231 -4.64 -8.37 -21.87
C ARG A 231 -3.17 -7.98 -22.00
N HIS A 232 -2.71 -7.62 -23.20
CA HIS A 232 -1.34 -7.21 -23.42
C HIS A 232 -1.00 -5.91 -22.67
N ASP A 233 -1.82 -4.86 -22.81
CA ASP A 233 -1.59 -3.59 -22.08
C ASP A 233 -1.67 -3.78 -20.55
N GLN A 234 -2.70 -4.48 -20.08
CA GLN A 234 -2.86 -4.71 -18.64
C GLN A 234 -1.75 -5.58 -18.05
N SER A 235 -1.23 -6.55 -18.82
CA SER A 235 -0.05 -7.33 -18.43
C SER A 235 1.20 -6.47 -18.38
N ARG A 236 1.42 -5.58 -19.36
CA ARG A 236 2.57 -4.67 -19.37
C ARG A 236 2.59 -3.78 -18.13
N ARG A 237 1.45 -3.16 -17.79
CA ARG A 237 1.32 -2.29 -16.60
C ARG A 237 1.55 -3.05 -15.29
N MET A 238 0.91 -4.22 -15.14
CA MET A 238 1.08 -5.07 -13.96
C MET A 238 2.55 -5.51 -13.80
N ASN A 239 3.20 -5.92 -14.89
CA ASN A 239 4.59 -6.35 -14.86
C ASN A 239 5.54 -5.19 -14.50
N ALA A 240 5.25 -3.96 -14.95
CA ALA A 240 6.02 -2.78 -14.54
C ALA A 240 5.92 -2.53 -13.02
N ILE A 241 4.73 -2.68 -12.43
CA ILE A 241 4.52 -2.59 -10.98
C ILE A 241 5.28 -3.71 -10.25
N SER A 242 5.18 -4.96 -10.73
CA SER A 242 5.93 -6.08 -10.15
C SER A 242 7.44 -5.82 -10.19
N GLY A 243 7.96 -5.33 -11.32
CA GLY A 243 9.37 -5.04 -11.48
C GLY A 243 9.88 -3.94 -10.55
N VAL A 244 9.06 -2.93 -10.23
CA VAL A 244 9.41 -1.92 -9.20
C VAL A 244 9.46 -2.58 -7.82
N MET A 245 8.50 -3.43 -7.48
CA MET A 245 8.49 -4.13 -6.19
C MET A 245 9.69 -5.07 -6.03
N GLU A 246 10.06 -5.80 -7.10
CA GLU A 246 11.26 -6.64 -7.15
C GLU A 246 12.54 -5.81 -7.00
N HIS A 247 12.64 -4.67 -7.71
CA HIS A 247 13.78 -3.77 -7.60
C HIS A 247 13.97 -3.24 -6.17
N LEU A 248 12.88 -2.98 -5.45
CA LEU A 248 12.89 -2.55 -4.06
C LEU A 248 13.02 -3.69 -3.05
N GLY A 249 13.13 -4.95 -3.52
CA GLY A 249 13.29 -6.13 -2.66
C GLY A 249 12.05 -6.47 -1.83
N LEU A 250 10.85 -6.22 -2.37
CA LEU A 250 9.56 -6.51 -1.75
C LEU A 250 8.90 -7.80 -2.26
N LYS A 251 9.53 -8.45 -3.25
CA LYS A 251 9.17 -9.73 -3.87
C LYS A 251 10.44 -10.57 -4.01
#